data_AF-A0A0S4IZ47-F1
#
_entry.id   AF-A0A0S4IZ47-F1
#
_cell.length_a   1.000
_cell.length_b   1.000
_cell.length_c   1.000
_cell.angle_alpha   90.00
_cell.angle_beta   90.00
_cell.angle_gamma   90.00
#
_symmetry.space_group_name_H-M   'P 1'
#
loop_
_entity.id
_entity.type
_entity.pdbx_description
1 polymer ?
#
loop_
_entity_poly.entity_id
_entity_poly.type
_entity_poly.pdbx_seq_one_letter_code
_entity_poly.pdbx_strand_id
1 'polypeptide(L)'
;MAIACVSRVQLVFSAKDLADEDVLSKSDPFLILRDSATKRELGRTEVIKDNLNPVWKTFIPVDYKFETKQTFHVSLWDHDGGGNHDALGSFEFTMGKLMSTRGSTLTLPVVNKRGSVTIVGLPQGQLKGSAQLQFRGRQLKNMDTFSKSDPFYYLDRILPNGQLQRLYQSEVIDDNLDPLWKSQPFIDIQTICSGNLQAKVLRFTCFDEDLTSNDYMGEFECSLEELLAPNAEFRLVDPKKPKEFYGYILLSQKNFVKEPDFLELLKAGLQLNIAFSVDFTGSNLEAKNPKSLHFYHPTQPNQYIQSMLAVSEVVQEYDSDRQFPCFGFGAMLPGSKEANHFFHLNLGPNPYISGMQAVIDTYVQTVQQIRFYGPTNFAPTIQNVSNGARQAPGVYTILLIMTDGEITDMTDTIDAIVQADDAPFSILIVGVGFADFSSMEQLDCDNGALKASNGRVSRRDIVQFVPMRDFSNRPGPDLAAALLAEIPTQVSKWAMMNPEAVKQFGAASAPPAVVTQSANGSA
;
A
#
# COMPACT_ATOMS: atom_id res chain seq x y z
N MET A 1 -15.28 5.97 4.21
CA MET A 1 -13.93 6.52 3.95
C MET A 1 -13.00 5.98 5.01
N ALA A 2 -12.19 4.98 4.67
CA ALA A 2 -11.07 4.61 5.51
C ALA A 2 -10.17 5.84 5.68
N ILE A 3 -9.77 6.13 6.92
CA ILE A 3 -8.77 7.17 7.18
C ILE A 3 -7.49 6.66 6.54
N ALA A 4 -7.09 7.25 5.41
CA ALA A 4 -5.84 6.91 4.76
C ALA A 4 -4.71 7.02 5.79
N CYS A 5 -4.05 5.91 6.08
CA CYS A 5 -2.86 5.89 6.92
C CYS A 5 -1.73 6.52 6.11
N VAL A 6 -1.66 7.85 6.13
CA VAL A 6 -0.62 8.61 5.43
C VAL A 6 0.70 8.33 6.13
N SER A 7 1.59 7.60 5.45
CA SER A 7 2.95 7.41 5.93
C SER A 7 3.71 8.73 5.82
N ARG A 8 4.68 9.00 6.70
CA ARG A 8 5.50 10.22 6.61
C ARG A 8 6.90 9.89 6.16
N VAL A 9 7.51 10.80 5.41
CA VAL A 9 8.91 10.74 5.00
C VAL A 9 9.60 12.00 5.47
N GLN A 10 10.74 11.86 6.13
CA GLN A 10 11.61 12.99 6.41
C GLN A 10 12.61 13.14 5.26
N LEU A 11 12.62 14.31 4.65
CA LEU A 11 13.57 14.64 3.60
C LEU A 11 14.80 15.30 4.21
N VAL A 12 15.97 14.77 3.86
CA VAL A 12 17.28 15.30 4.23
C VAL A 12 18.03 15.65 2.96
N PHE A 13 18.78 16.74 3.00
CA PHE A 13 19.46 17.28 1.82
C PHE A 13 20.95 17.47 2.07
N SER A 14 21.73 17.29 1.01
CA SER A 14 23.11 17.74 0.93
C SER A 14 23.39 18.23 -0.50
N ALA A 15 24.34 19.13 -0.67
CA ALA A 15 24.74 19.59 -1.99
C ALA A 15 26.25 19.47 -2.19
N LYS A 16 26.65 19.50 -3.46
CA LYS A 16 28.04 19.41 -3.88
C LYS A 16 28.31 20.36 -5.04
N ASP A 17 29.46 21.02 -4.99
CA ASP A 17 29.99 21.88 -6.06
C ASP A 17 29.04 23.01 -6.49
N LEU A 18 28.31 23.60 -5.52
CA LEU A 18 27.40 24.74 -5.75
C LEU A 18 28.14 25.95 -6.35
N ALA A 19 27.36 26.82 -7.01
CA ALA A 19 27.88 28.10 -7.50
C ALA A 19 28.32 28.98 -6.34
N ASP A 20 29.37 29.76 -6.59
CA ASP A 20 29.86 30.78 -5.67
C ASP A 20 29.40 32.13 -6.22
N GLU A 21 28.48 32.78 -5.52
CA GLU A 21 27.93 34.09 -5.94
C GLU A 21 28.55 35.24 -5.13
N ASP A 22 29.33 34.91 -4.09
CA ASP A 22 30.03 35.88 -3.26
C ASP A 22 31.37 36.34 -3.86
N VAL A 23 31.72 37.62 -3.63
CA VAL A 23 32.94 38.23 -4.16
C VAL A 23 34.16 38.00 -3.26
N LEU A 24 33.94 37.89 -1.94
CA LEU A 24 34.99 37.85 -0.91
C LEU A 24 34.89 36.63 0.03
N SER A 25 33.79 35.90 -0.02
CA SER A 25 33.44 34.72 0.76
C SER A 25 32.99 33.61 -0.19
N LYS A 26 32.66 32.44 0.36
CA LYS A 26 31.86 31.46 -0.38
C LYS A 26 30.40 31.70 -0.07
N SER A 27 29.52 31.32 -0.98
CA SER A 27 28.08 31.29 -0.72
C SER A 27 27.68 30.63 0.62
N ASP A 28 26.64 31.18 1.22
CA ASP A 28 25.94 30.78 2.45
C ASP A 28 24.62 30.04 2.12
N PRO A 29 24.65 28.80 1.58
CA PRO A 29 23.49 28.21 0.97
C PRO A 29 22.41 27.75 1.96
N PHE A 30 21.16 27.96 1.56
CA PHE A 30 19.97 27.29 2.09
C PHE A 30 19.00 26.92 0.95
N LEU A 31 18.05 26.02 1.23
CA LEU A 31 17.04 25.64 0.25
C LEU A 31 15.63 25.77 0.81
N ILE A 32 14.67 25.94 -0.10
CA ILE A 32 13.24 25.96 0.19
C ILE A 32 12.57 24.87 -0.66
N LEU A 33 11.83 23.99 0.01
CA LEU A 33 11.00 22.95 -0.61
C LEU A 33 9.55 23.45 -0.75
N ARG A 34 8.99 23.36 -1.95
CA ARG A 34 7.59 23.69 -2.23
C ARG A 34 6.89 22.54 -2.94
N ASP A 35 5.60 22.40 -2.68
CA ASP A 35 4.71 21.58 -3.49
C ASP A 35 4.53 22.23 -4.87
N SER A 36 4.79 21.51 -5.96
CA SER A 36 4.80 22.11 -7.30
C SER A 36 3.40 22.51 -7.78
N ALA A 37 2.34 21.84 -7.32
CA ALA A 37 0.97 22.12 -7.74
C ALA A 37 0.38 23.34 -7.01
N THR A 38 0.49 23.34 -5.68
CA THR A 38 -0.08 24.38 -4.80
C THR A 38 0.86 25.56 -4.59
N LYS A 39 2.14 25.42 -4.95
CA LYS A 39 3.24 26.37 -4.65
C LYS A 39 3.44 26.63 -3.15
N ARG A 40 2.81 25.84 -2.28
CA ARG A 40 2.92 25.96 -0.83
C ARG A 40 4.32 25.56 -0.38
N GLU A 41 4.94 26.38 0.47
CA GLU A 41 6.18 26.01 1.16
C GLU A 41 5.93 24.90 2.18
N LEU A 42 6.71 23.83 2.06
CA LEU A 42 6.65 22.66 2.96
C LEU A 42 7.73 22.75 4.05
N GLY A 43 8.85 23.40 3.75
CA GLY A 43 9.91 23.67 4.68
C GLY A 43 11.11 24.31 4.01
N ARG A 44 12.06 24.75 4.82
CA ARG A 44 13.36 25.29 4.39
C ARG A 44 14.45 24.82 5.35
N THR A 45 15.68 24.74 4.86
CA THR A 45 16.83 24.37 5.69
C THR A 45 17.37 25.58 6.45
N GLU A 46 18.28 25.30 7.38
CA GLU A 46 19.18 26.31 7.91
C GLU A 46 20.16 26.83 6.84
N VAL A 47 20.73 28.01 7.10
CA VAL A 47 21.83 28.60 6.34
C VAL A 47 23.15 27.98 6.82
N ILE A 48 23.98 27.51 5.89
CA ILE A 48 25.33 27.03 6.20
C ILE A 48 26.33 28.02 5.62
N LYS A 49 27.16 28.61 6.47
CA LYS A 49 28.08 29.67 6.05
C LYS A 49 29.28 29.16 5.27
N ASP A 50 29.73 29.93 4.29
CA ASP A 50 30.98 29.76 3.54
C ASP A 50 31.19 28.34 2.98
N ASN A 51 30.14 27.73 2.41
CA ASN A 51 30.19 26.31 2.08
C ASN A 51 29.44 25.93 0.79
N LEU A 52 30.21 25.60 -0.26
CA LEU A 52 29.68 25.10 -1.54
C LEU A 52 29.31 23.61 -1.54
N ASN A 53 29.52 22.91 -0.42
CA ASN A 53 29.19 21.48 -0.22
C ASN A 53 28.41 21.27 1.09
N PRO A 54 27.27 21.96 1.27
CA PRO A 54 26.51 21.94 2.51
C PRO A 54 25.91 20.54 2.78
N VAL A 55 25.88 20.16 4.05
CA VAL A 55 25.08 19.06 4.57
C VAL A 55 24.16 19.64 5.62
N TRP A 56 22.88 19.80 5.27
CA TRP A 56 21.89 20.39 6.17
C TRP A 56 21.38 19.37 7.19
N LYS A 57 21.20 19.80 8.42
CA LYS A 57 20.69 19.01 9.55
C LYS A 57 19.17 19.09 9.67
N THR A 58 18.52 20.03 8.99
CA THR A 58 17.07 20.12 8.99
C THR A 58 16.43 18.93 8.28
N PHE A 59 15.48 18.29 8.96
CA PHE A 59 14.61 17.27 8.40
C PHE A 59 13.30 17.95 8.01
N ILE A 60 12.90 17.83 6.75
CA ILE A 60 11.64 18.40 6.25
C ILE A 60 10.60 17.26 6.17
N PRO A 61 9.58 17.24 7.05
CA PRO A 61 8.55 16.20 7.01
C PRO A 61 7.59 16.41 5.85
N VAL A 62 7.33 15.33 5.10
CA VAL A 62 6.36 15.31 4.01
C VAL A 62 5.48 14.07 4.14
N ASP A 63 4.19 14.27 3.95
CA ASP A 63 3.20 13.20 3.88
C ASP A 63 3.37 12.42 2.57
N TYR A 64 3.45 11.09 2.65
CA TYR A 64 3.55 10.19 1.50
C TYR A 64 2.17 9.64 1.12
N LYS A 65 1.82 9.77 -0.15
CA LYS A 65 0.57 9.32 -0.76
C LYS A 65 0.90 8.54 -2.02
N PHE A 66 0.98 7.21 -1.89
CA PHE A 66 1.34 6.31 -2.98
C PHE A 66 0.49 6.55 -4.23
N GLU A 67 -0.80 6.78 -4.01
CA GLU A 67 -1.84 6.90 -5.00
C GLU A 67 -1.84 8.25 -5.77
N THR A 68 -0.86 9.12 -5.47
CA THR A 68 -0.73 10.44 -6.10
C THR A 68 0.69 10.70 -6.59
N LYS A 69 0.81 11.36 -7.76
CA LYS A 69 2.09 11.85 -8.25
C LYS A 69 2.48 13.15 -7.55
N GLN A 70 3.18 13.03 -6.43
CA GLN A 70 3.63 14.19 -5.64
C GLN A 70 4.90 14.80 -6.22
N THR A 71 4.77 15.97 -6.85
CA THR A 71 5.90 16.71 -7.45
C THR A 71 6.30 17.88 -6.56
N PHE A 72 7.61 18.02 -6.32
CA PHE A 72 8.16 19.10 -5.52
C PHE A 72 9.17 19.94 -6.29
N HIS A 73 9.16 21.22 -5.97
CA HIS A 73 10.10 22.21 -6.47
C HIS A 73 11.05 22.62 -5.34
N VAL A 74 12.35 22.52 -5.61
CA VAL A 74 13.40 22.97 -4.68
C VAL A 74 14.10 24.18 -5.29
N SER A 75 14.13 25.28 -4.54
CA SER A 75 14.91 26.47 -4.88
C SER A 75 16.06 26.65 -3.90
N LEU A 76 17.28 26.83 -4.41
CA LEU A 76 18.48 27.10 -3.63
C LEU A 76 18.82 28.60 -3.65
N TRP A 77 19.31 29.09 -2.53
CA TRP A 77 19.55 30.51 -2.29
C TRP A 77 20.84 30.72 -1.50
N ASP A 78 21.52 31.80 -1.80
CA ASP A 78 22.65 32.34 -1.06
C ASP A 78 22.15 33.38 -0.04
N HIS A 79 22.59 33.30 1.22
CA HIS A 79 22.10 34.18 2.26
C HIS A 79 22.95 35.44 2.44
N ASP A 80 22.49 36.55 1.85
CA ASP A 80 23.06 37.87 2.12
C ASP A 80 22.47 38.54 3.37
N GLY A 81 23.29 38.73 4.41
CA GLY A 81 22.89 39.31 5.70
C GLY A 81 22.36 40.76 5.67
N GLY A 82 22.33 41.43 4.50
CA GLY A 82 21.88 42.81 4.34
C GLY A 82 21.14 43.13 3.02
N GLY A 83 20.80 42.13 2.20
CA GLY A 83 20.23 42.30 0.85
C GLY A 83 19.15 41.27 0.47
N ASN A 84 18.81 41.21 -0.82
CA ASN A 84 18.02 40.11 -1.38
C ASN A 84 18.94 38.91 -1.60
N HIS A 85 18.48 37.72 -1.25
CA HIS A 85 19.22 36.47 -1.47
C HIS A 85 19.47 36.21 -2.96
N ASP A 86 20.71 35.85 -3.30
CA ASP A 86 21.06 35.44 -4.65
C ASP A 86 20.62 34.01 -4.96
N ALA A 87 20.14 33.78 -6.19
CA ALA A 87 19.60 32.48 -6.58
C ALA A 87 20.73 31.52 -6.99
N LEU A 88 20.87 30.42 -6.25
CA LEU A 88 21.83 29.34 -6.54
C LEU A 88 21.27 28.27 -7.50
N GLY A 89 20.05 28.47 -8.01
CA GLY A 89 19.39 27.58 -8.96
C GLY A 89 18.22 26.82 -8.35
N SER A 90 17.71 25.84 -9.09
CA SER A 90 16.55 25.04 -8.66
C SER A 90 16.52 23.68 -9.34
N PHE A 91 15.65 22.80 -8.87
CA PHE A 91 15.33 21.54 -9.54
C PHE A 91 13.94 21.04 -9.11
N GLU A 92 13.40 20.07 -9.83
CA GLU A 92 12.16 19.37 -9.45
C GLU A 92 12.42 17.87 -9.30
N PHE A 93 11.66 17.23 -8.42
CA PHE A 93 11.65 15.78 -8.26
C PHE A 93 10.27 15.31 -7.82
N THR A 94 10.02 14.00 -7.91
CA THR A 94 8.78 13.40 -7.40
C THR A 94 9.05 12.49 -6.21
N MET A 95 8.09 12.40 -5.29
CA MET A 95 8.19 11.52 -4.13
C MET A 95 8.35 10.06 -4.57
N GLY A 96 7.56 9.62 -5.56
CA GLY A 96 7.61 8.25 -6.06
C GLY A 96 8.99 7.87 -6.58
N LYS A 97 9.63 8.76 -7.36
CA LYS A 97 10.99 8.50 -7.87
C LYS A 97 12.05 8.46 -6.77
N LEU A 98 11.93 9.33 -5.76
CA LEU A 98 12.84 9.30 -4.60
C LEU A 98 12.70 7.98 -3.85
N MET A 99 11.47 7.57 -3.53
CA MET A 99 11.21 6.38 -2.73
C MET A 99 11.49 5.06 -3.47
N SER A 100 11.31 5.03 -4.80
CA SER A 100 11.63 3.87 -5.64
C SER A 100 13.12 3.69 -5.93
N THR A 101 13.93 4.73 -5.69
CA THR A 101 15.38 4.62 -5.86
C THR A 101 15.98 3.87 -4.67
N ARG A 102 16.92 2.96 -4.91
CA ARG A 102 17.56 2.15 -3.87
C ARG A 102 18.12 3.04 -2.75
N GLY A 103 17.79 2.69 -1.50
CA GLY A 103 18.18 3.49 -0.33
C GLY A 103 17.45 4.83 -0.23
N SER A 104 16.40 5.04 -1.03
CA SER A 104 15.60 6.26 -1.12
C SER A 104 16.45 7.51 -1.28
N THR A 105 17.49 7.41 -2.11
CA THR A 105 18.49 8.45 -2.31
C THR A 105 18.52 8.87 -3.78
N LEU A 106 18.33 10.16 -4.04
CA LEU A 106 18.31 10.73 -5.39
C LEU A 106 19.28 11.91 -5.48
N THR A 107 20.15 11.90 -6.49
CA THR A 107 21.07 13.00 -6.77
C THR A 107 20.68 13.67 -8.08
N LEU A 108 20.40 14.97 -8.04
CA LEU A 108 19.96 15.76 -9.19
C LEU A 108 20.90 16.93 -9.44
N PRO A 109 21.16 17.28 -10.72
CA PRO A 109 21.88 18.49 -11.06
C PRO A 109 21.04 19.72 -10.71
N VAL A 110 21.72 20.79 -10.31
CA VAL A 110 21.07 22.10 -10.16
C VAL A 110 20.81 22.68 -11.56
N VAL A 111 19.59 23.15 -11.81
CA VAL A 111 19.21 23.79 -13.07
C VAL A 111 19.62 25.27 -13.03
N ASN A 112 20.08 25.79 -14.17
CA ASN A 112 20.54 27.17 -14.40
C ASN A 112 21.83 27.59 -13.69
N LYS A 113 22.40 26.75 -12.82
CA LYS A 113 23.67 26.98 -12.10
C LYS A 113 24.46 25.66 -12.02
N ARG A 114 25.65 25.70 -11.43
CA ARG A 114 26.49 24.51 -11.21
C ARG A 114 26.15 23.80 -9.90
N GLY A 115 26.55 22.54 -9.81
CA GLY A 115 26.44 21.72 -8.61
C GLY A 115 25.33 20.69 -8.70
N SER A 116 25.20 19.91 -7.64
CA SER A 116 24.20 18.86 -7.51
C SER A 116 23.66 18.81 -6.10
N VAL A 117 22.42 18.36 -5.94
CA VAL A 117 21.79 18.13 -4.64
C VAL A 117 21.45 16.66 -4.52
N THR A 118 21.83 16.07 -3.39
CA THR A 118 21.42 14.72 -2.98
C THR A 118 20.32 14.84 -1.94
N ILE A 119 19.24 14.11 -2.19
CA ILE A 119 18.05 14.02 -1.35
C ILE A 119 18.00 12.61 -0.80
N VAL A 120 17.78 12.47 0.51
CA VAL A 120 17.52 11.18 1.16
C VAL A 120 16.14 11.23 1.79
N GLY A 121 15.27 10.32 1.36
CA GLY A 121 13.97 10.09 1.97
C GLY A 121 14.09 9.05 3.09
N LEU A 122 13.75 9.45 4.31
CA LEU A 122 13.75 8.56 5.47
C LEU A 122 12.29 8.26 5.86
N PRO A 123 11.77 7.06 5.55
CA PRO A 123 10.45 6.65 6.01
C PRO A 123 10.35 6.78 7.53
N GLN A 124 9.29 7.42 8.00
CA GLN A 124 8.89 7.39 9.40
C GLN A 124 7.74 6.41 9.54
N GLY A 125 8.10 5.18 9.90
CA GLY A 125 7.11 4.15 10.21
C GLY A 125 6.47 4.39 11.57
N GLN A 126 5.15 4.27 11.63
CA GLN A 126 4.48 3.76 12.83
C GLN A 126 4.73 2.25 12.87
N LEU A 127 4.82 1.65 14.06
CA LEU A 127 4.97 0.20 14.17
C LEU A 127 3.72 -0.47 13.58
N LYS A 128 3.85 -1.04 12.38
CA LYS A 128 2.83 -1.89 11.76
C LYS A 128 3.06 -3.34 12.12
N GLY A 129 1.98 -4.07 12.35
CA GLY A 129 2.03 -5.45 12.78
C GLY A 129 0.85 -5.82 13.66
N SER A 130 0.91 -7.04 14.15
CA SER A 130 -0.05 -7.57 15.10
C SER A 130 0.65 -8.06 16.36
N ALA A 131 -0.02 -7.89 17.50
CA ALA A 131 0.45 -8.34 18.79
C ALA A 131 -0.43 -9.49 19.30
N GLN A 132 0.22 -10.50 19.88
CA GLN A 132 -0.42 -11.53 20.69
C GLN A 132 0.11 -11.40 22.13
N LEU A 133 -0.81 -11.28 23.09
CA LEU A 133 -0.49 -11.02 24.48
C LEU A 133 -1.09 -12.11 25.37
N GLN A 134 -0.29 -12.64 26.28
CA GLN A 134 -0.78 -13.54 27.33
C GLN A 134 -0.64 -12.87 28.67
N PHE A 135 -1.75 -12.70 29.37
CA PHE A 135 -1.78 -12.08 30.68
C PHE A 135 -1.74 -13.14 31.78
N ARG A 136 -1.18 -12.77 32.92
CA ARG A 136 -1.19 -13.55 34.15
C ARG A 136 -1.56 -12.65 35.34
N GLY A 137 -2.48 -13.12 36.16
CA GLY A 137 -2.76 -12.55 37.47
C GLY A 137 -1.79 -13.08 38.51
N ARG A 138 -1.45 -12.25 39.49
CA ARG A 138 -0.63 -12.64 40.64
C ARG A 138 -1.19 -12.04 41.91
N GLN A 139 -1.37 -12.88 42.93
CA GLN A 139 -1.90 -12.48 44.25
C GLN A 139 -3.20 -11.68 44.11
N LEU A 140 -4.12 -12.17 43.27
CA LEU A 140 -5.44 -11.56 43.17
C LEU A 140 -6.16 -11.67 44.51
N LYS A 141 -6.92 -10.63 44.85
CA LYS A 141 -7.71 -10.61 46.07
C LYS A 141 -8.84 -11.64 45.95
N ASN A 142 -9.02 -12.47 46.98
CA ASN A 142 -10.19 -13.35 47.04
C ASN A 142 -11.44 -12.52 47.37
N MET A 143 -12.45 -12.57 46.51
CA MET A 143 -13.75 -11.94 46.75
C MET A 143 -14.78 -12.93 47.32
N ASP A 144 -14.51 -14.23 47.20
CA ASP A 144 -15.39 -15.29 47.67
C ASP A 144 -15.23 -15.65 49.15
N THR A 145 -16.32 -16.17 49.71
CA THR A 145 -16.38 -16.59 51.13
C THR A 145 -16.04 -18.07 51.35
N PHE A 146 -16.30 -18.95 50.38
CA PHE A 146 -16.13 -20.41 50.52
C PHE A 146 -15.31 -21.07 49.42
N SER A 147 -14.94 -20.31 48.39
CA SER A 147 -14.06 -20.65 47.27
C SER A 147 -12.94 -19.62 47.18
N LYS A 148 -12.06 -19.77 46.19
CA LYS A 148 -11.26 -18.66 45.69
C LYS A 148 -12.02 -18.04 44.51
N SER A 149 -11.72 -16.77 44.25
CA SER A 149 -12.18 -16.08 43.04
C SER A 149 -11.93 -16.88 41.75
N ASP A 150 -12.86 -16.68 40.81
CA ASP A 150 -12.97 -17.17 39.45
C ASP A 150 -12.67 -16.02 38.44
N PRO A 151 -11.42 -15.53 38.36
CA PRO A 151 -11.14 -14.27 37.68
C PRO A 151 -11.14 -14.36 36.15
N PHE A 152 -11.65 -13.31 35.52
CA PHE A 152 -11.55 -13.05 34.08
C PHE A 152 -11.30 -11.55 33.82
N TYR A 153 -10.91 -11.19 32.59
CA TYR A 153 -10.62 -9.79 32.26
C TYR A 153 -11.19 -9.32 30.92
N TYR A 154 -11.31 -8.00 30.85
CA TYR A 154 -11.54 -7.25 29.63
C TYR A 154 -10.30 -6.43 29.29
N LEU A 155 -9.89 -6.49 28.02
CA LEU A 155 -8.94 -5.56 27.42
C LEU A 155 -9.71 -4.66 26.47
N ASP A 156 -9.75 -3.38 26.80
CA ASP A 156 -10.48 -2.36 26.06
C ASP A 156 -9.52 -1.28 25.54
N ARG A 157 -9.87 -0.69 24.41
CA ARG A 157 -9.28 0.55 23.92
C ARG A 157 -10.16 1.73 24.28
N ILE A 158 -9.56 2.78 24.82
CA ILE A 158 -10.18 4.07 25.09
C ILE A 158 -10.15 4.89 23.79
N LEU A 159 -11.34 5.22 23.28
CA LEU A 159 -11.52 6.07 22.10
C LEU A 159 -11.39 7.56 22.47
N PRO A 160 -11.12 8.47 21.50
CA PRO A 160 -10.98 9.89 21.77
C PRO A 160 -12.20 10.56 22.44
N ASN A 161 -13.39 9.98 22.26
CA ASN A 161 -14.63 10.43 22.89
C ASN A 161 -14.86 9.81 24.29
N GLY A 162 -13.90 9.03 24.81
CA GLY A 162 -13.96 8.34 26.09
C GLY A 162 -14.71 7.01 26.08
N GLN A 163 -15.30 6.59 24.95
CA GLN A 163 -15.94 5.28 24.85
C GLN A 163 -14.91 4.15 24.86
N LEU A 164 -15.32 2.98 25.36
CA LEU A 164 -14.51 1.77 25.36
C LEU A 164 -14.86 0.89 24.16
N GLN A 165 -13.84 0.49 23.41
CA GLN A 165 -13.93 -0.51 22.37
C GLN A 165 -13.30 -1.81 22.88
N ARG A 166 -14.09 -2.87 23.00
CA ARG A 166 -13.60 -4.19 23.42
C ARG A 166 -12.62 -4.75 22.39
N LEU A 167 -11.38 -5.00 22.84
CA LEU A 167 -10.37 -5.69 22.06
C LEU A 167 -10.42 -7.20 22.32
N TYR A 168 -10.55 -7.59 23.59
CA TYR A 168 -10.56 -9.00 23.98
C TYR A 168 -11.25 -9.23 25.34
N GLN A 169 -11.86 -10.40 25.48
CA GLN A 169 -12.38 -10.94 26.74
C GLN A 169 -11.76 -12.32 26.95
N SER A 170 -11.19 -12.55 28.13
CA SER A 170 -10.62 -13.85 28.47
C SER A 170 -11.68 -14.88 28.81
N GLU A 171 -11.24 -16.13 28.90
CA GLU A 171 -11.96 -17.14 29.68
C GLU A 171 -11.94 -16.81 31.18
N VAL A 172 -12.87 -17.45 31.90
CA VAL A 172 -12.91 -17.53 33.36
C VAL A 172 -12.02 -18.69 33.81
N ILE A 173 -11.30 -18.50 34.91
CA ILE A 173 -10.46 -19.54 35.52
C ILE A 173 -10.92 -19.75 36.95
N ASP A 174 -11.57 -20.88 37.20
CA ASP A 174 -12.16 -21.18 38.49
C ASP A 174 -11.09 -21.37 39.61
N ASP A 175 -11.42 -20.90 40.81
CA ASP A 175 -10.70 -21.14 42.06
C ASP A 175 -9.20 -20.74 42.04
N ASN A 176 -8.85 -19.60 41.44
CA ASN A 176 -7.45 -19.26 41.16
C ASN A 176 -7.08 -17.77 41.37
N LEU A 177 -6.17 -17.51 42.31
CA LEU A 177 -5.66 -16.16 42.61
C LEU A 177 -4.36 -15.81 41.85
N ASP A 178 -3.80 -16.75 41.08
CA ASP A 178 -2.63 -16.54 40.23
C ASP A 178 -2.89 -17.06 38.80
N PRO A 179 -4.01 -16.67 38.16
CA PRO A 179 -4.49 -17.25 36.90
C PRO A 179 -3.52 -16.96 35.75
N LEU A 180 -3.31 -17.95 34.89
CA LEU A 180 -2.65 -17.77 33.59
C LEU A 180 -3.70 -17.96 32.50
N TRP A 181 -4.22 -16.84 31.99
CA TRP A 181 -5.22 -16.87 30.92
C TRP A 181 -4.58 -17.29 29.58
N LYS A 182 -5.43 -17.75 28.66
CA LYS A 182 -5.04 -18.03 27.28
C LYS A 182 -4.53 -16.76 26.62
N SER A 183 -3.66 -16.97 25.64
CA SER A 183 -3.25 -15.89 24.75
C SER A 183 -4.46 -15.40 23.98
N GLN A 184 -4.63 -14.08 23.96
CA GLN A 184 -5.56 -13.42 23.05
C GLN A 184 -5.18 -13.75 21.58
N PRO A 185 -6.06 -13.54 20.59
CA PRO A 185 -5.70 -13.70 19.17
C PRO A 185 -4.57 -12.73 18.76
N PHE A 186 -4.19 -12.69 17.48
CA PHE A 186 -3.38 -11.57 17.01
C PHE A 186 -4.31 -10.37 16.79
N ILE A 187 -4.00 -9.23 17.40
CA ILE A 187 -4.72 -7.96 17.18
C ILE A 187 -3.77 -6.96 16.56
N ASP A 188 -4.24 -6.28 15.52
CA ASP A 188 -3.53 -5.23 14.80
C ASP A 188 -3.15 -4.05 15.71
N ILE A 189 -1.91 -3.56 15.63
CA ILE A 189 -1.39 -2.43 16.42
C ILE A 189 -2.20 -1.14 16.18
N GLN A 190 -2.70 -0.92 14.97
CA GLN A 190 -3.60 0.19 14.64
C GLN A 190 -4.92 0.07 15.39
N THR A 191 -5.44 -1.14 15.55
CA THR A 191 -6.64 -1.41 16.35
C THR A 191 -6.35 -1.19 17.85
N ILE A 192 -5.20 -1.62 18.35
CA ILE A 192 -4.80 -1.47 19.77
C ILE A 192 -4.57 -0.01 20.16
N CYS A 193 -3.75 0.73 19.40
CA CYS A 193 -3.29 2.06 19.81
C CYS A 193 -3.16 3.08 18.67
N SER A 194 -3.77 2.83 17.50
CA SER A 194 -3.63 3.68 16.30
C SER A 194 -2.16 3.96 15.94
N GLY A 195 -1.29 2.97 16.08
CA GLY A 195 0.13 3.10 15.74
C GLY A 195 0.94 3.96 16.72
N ASN A 196 0.32 4.56 17.74
CA ASN A 196 1.00 5.34 18.76
C ASN A 196 1.20 4.52 20.04
N LEU A 197 2.37 3.88 20.15
CA LEU A 197 2.73 3.02 21.28
C LEU A 197 2.75 3.76 22.63
N GLN A 198 2.93 5.09 22.62
CA GLN A 198 3.04 5.94 23.80
C GLN A 198 1.68 6.41 24.33
N ALA A 199 0.63 6.34 23.51
CA ALA A 199 -0.68 6.80 23.92
C ALA A 199 -1.26 5.87 24.99
N LYS A 200 -1.68 6.44 26.13
CA LYS A 200 -2.37 5.71 27.20
C LYS A 200 -3.82 5.47 26.84
N VAL A 201 -4.03 4.50 25.96
CA VAL A 201 -5.33 4.19 25.38
C VAL A 201 -5.80 2.77 25.68
N LEU A 202 -5.05 1.99 26.46
CA LEU A 202 -5.46 0.65 26.86
C LEU A 202 -5.99 0.68 28.28
N ARG A 203 -7.14 0.04 28.49
CA ARG A 203 -7.71 -0.25 29.79
C ARG A 203 -7.80 -1.75 29.98
N PHE A 204 -7.27 -2.22 31.09
CA PHE A 204 -7.45 -3.60 31.55
C PHE A 204 -8.35 -3.58 32.77
N THR A 205 -9.42 -4.37 32.76
CA THR A 205 -10.35 -4.49 33.87
C THR A 205 -10.53 -5.94 34.25
N CYS A 206 -10.35 -6.26 35.54
CA CYS A 206 -10.48 -7.62 36.07
C CYS A 206 -11.80 -7.75 36.84
N PHE A 207 -12.42 -8.92 36.75
CA PHE A 207 -13.64 -9.28 37.45
C PHE A 207 -13.54 -10.69 38.02
N ASP A 208 -14.32 -10.94 39.06
CA ASP A 208 -14.60 -12.26 39.60
C ASP A 208 -15.95 -12.74 39.03
N GLU A 209 -16.03 -13.96 38.49
CA GLU A 209 -17.31 -14.48 38.00
C GLU A 209 -18.18 -14.99 39.14
N ASP A 210 -19.45 -14.55 39.15
CA ASP A 210 -20.41 -14.90 40.19
C ASP A 210 -21.74 -15.32 39.56
N LEU A 211 -22.51 -16.14 40.28
CA LEU A 211 -23.81 -16.64 39.81
C LEU A 211 -24.86 -15.55 39.51
N THR A 212 -24.71 -14.35 40.08
CA THR A 212 -25.71 -13.28 39.96
C THR A 212 -25.17 -11.97 39.40
N SER A 213 -23.96 -11.59 39.77
CA SER A 213 -23.33 -10.34 39.36
C SER A 213 -21.83 -10.44 39.62
N ASN A 214 -21.05 -10.35 38.56
CA ASN A 214 -19.59 -10.45 38.65
C ASN A 214 -19.01 -9.31 39.49
N ASP A 215 -18.16 -9.66 40.45
CA ASP A 215 -17.52 -8.71 41.35
C ASP A 215 -16.35 -7.99 40.67
N TYR A 216 -16.28 -6.68 40.84
CA TYR A 216 -15.23 -5.86 40.22
C TYR A 216 -13.91 -5.99 41.00
N MET A 217 -12.84 -6.41 40.31
CA MET A 217 -11.51 -6.63 40.90
C MET A 217 -10.48 -5.55 40.49
N GLY A 218 -10.93 -4.36 40.09
CA GLY A 218 -10.05 -3.25 39.76
C GLY A 218 -9.65 -3.15 38.29
N GLU A 219 -8.98 -2.04 37.97
CA GLU A 219 -8.51 -1.72 36.63
C GLU A 219 -7.19 -0.96 36.64
N PHE A 220 -6.59 -0.85 35.45
CA PHE A 220 -5.54 0.12 35.18
C PHE A 220 -5.59 0.59 33.73
N GLU A 221 -5.00 1.75 33.48
CA GLU A 221 -4.77 2.27 32.14
C GLU A 221 -3.28 2.33 31.85
N CYS A 222 -2.90 2.00 30.61
CA CYS A 222 -1.50 2.03 30.18
C CYS A 222 -1.37 2.33 28.68
N SER A 223 -0.15 2.66 28.26
CA SER A 223 0.22 2.63 26.86
C SER A 223 0.69 1.23 26.44
N LEU A 224 0.70 0.96 25.13
CA LEU A 224 1.25 -0.31 24.64
C LEU A 224 2.75 -0.40 24.93
N GLU A 225 3.51 0.70 24.90
CA GLU A 225 4.91 0.69 25.30
C GLU A 225 5.09 0.31 26.78
N GLU A 226 4.31 0.90 27.69
CA GLU A 226 4.33 0.59 29.12
C GLU A 226 4.01 -0.90 29.34
N LEU A 227 2.98 -1.41 28.66
CA LEU A 227 2.55 -2.81 28.74
C LEU A 227 3.66 -3.78 28.31
N LEU A 228 4.49 -3.39 27.33
CA LEU A 228 5.54 -4.23 26.76
C LEU A 228 6.90 -4.05 27.40
N ALA A 229 7.03 -3.13 28.35
CA ALA A 229 8.27 -2.88 29.05
C ALA A 229 8.78 -4.18 29.72
N PRO A 230 10.11 -4.38 29.80
CA PRO A 230 10.68 -5.50 30.54
C PRO A 230 10.18 -5.49 31.99
N ASN A 231 9.66 -6.63 32.47
CA ASN A 231 9.12 -6.80 33.83
C ASN A 231 7.95 -5.84 34.17
N ALA A 232 7.17 -5.42 33.18
CA ALA A 232 5.97 -4.63 33.41
C ALA A 232 5.00 -5.36 34.35
N GLU A 233 4.56 -4.65 35.39
CA GLU A 233 3.66 -5.15 36.42
C GLU A 233 2.67 -4.06 36.78
N PHE A 234 1.38 -4.37 36.66
CA PHE A 234 0.29 -3.42 36.82
C PHE A 234 -0.52 -3.76 38.05
N ARG A 235 -0.80 -2.75 38.87
CA ARG A 235 -1.61 -2.91 40.08
C ARG A 235 -3.08 -2.73 39.72
N LEU A 236 -3.90 -3.69 40.13
CA LEU A 236 -5.35 -3.53 40.06
C LEU A 236 -5.84 -2.67 41.22
N VAL A 237 -6.52 -1.58 40.89
CA VAL A 237 -7.11 -0.63 41.84
C VAL A 237 -8.52 -0.27 41.40
N ASP A 238 -9.39 0.04 42.35
CA ASP A 238 -10.67 0.71 42.06
C ASP A 238 -10.44 2.23 42.12
N PRO A 239 -10.66 3.00 41.02
CA PRO A 239 -10.54 4.45 41.04
C PRO A 239 -11.43 5.13 42.09
N LYS A 240 -12.56 4.49 42.46
CA LYS A 240 -13.46 4.96 43.53
C LYS A 240 -12.94 4.60 44.93
N LYS A 241 -12.06 3.60 45.03
CA LYS A 241 -11.44 3.13 46.29
C LYS A 241 -9.92 2.93 46.11
N PRO A 242 -9.14 3.99 45.89
CA PRO A 242 -7.73 3.89 45.48
C PRO A 242 -6.78 3.28 46.53
N LYS A 243 -7.25 3.12 47.79
CA LYS A 243 -6.50 2.42 48.84
C LYS A 243 -6.66 0.91 48.79
N GLU A 244 -7.67 0.43 48.07
CA GLU A 244 -7.97 -0.99 47.95
C GLU A 244 -7.11 -1.60 46.84
N PHE A 245 -6.48 -2.74 47.15
CA PHE A 245 -5.54 -3.43 46.28
C PHE A 245 -6.09 -4.81 45.95
N TYR A 246 -6.15 -5.13 44.66
CA TYR A 246 -6.80 -6.34 44.17
C TYR A 246 -5.85 -7.35 43.53
N GLY A 247 -4.54 -7.07 43.52
CA GLY A 247 -3.51 -7.93 42.95
C GLY A 247 -2.74 -7.28 41.80
N TYR A 248 -1.92 -8.08 41.13
CA TYR A 248 -1.07 -7.66 40.02
C TYR A 248 -1.45 -8.35 38.72
N ILE A 249 -1.29 -7.64 37.61
CA ILE A 249 -1.37 -8.18 36.25
C ILE A 249 -0.02 -8.02 35.56
N LEU A 250 0.43 -9.08 34.90
CA LEU A 250 1.69 -9.15 34.17
C LEU A 250 1.48 -9.79 32.80
N LEU A 251 2.42 -9.58 31.87
CA LEU A 251 2.50 -10.37 30.64
C LEU A 251 3.37 -11.62 30.86
N SER A 252 2.80 -12.79 30.59
CA SER A 252 3.50 -14.07 30.54
C SER A 252 4.20 -14.27 29.19
N GLN A 253 3.52 -13.91 28.09
CA GLN A 253 4.04 -13.99 26.72
C GLN A 253 3.67 -12.74 25.93
N LYS A 254 4.60 -12.32 25.06
CA LYS A 254 4.41 -11.20 24.14
C LYS A 254 5.00 -11.57 22.78
N ASN A 255 4.13 -11.87 21.81
CA ASN A 255 4.54 -12.18 20.45
C ASN A 255 4.20 -11.00 19.55
N PHE A 256 5.19 -10.51 18.81
CA PHE A 256 5.01 -9.47 17.81
C PHE A 256 5.32 -10.02 16.45
N VAL A 257 4.37 -9.86 15.53
CA VAL A 257 4.62 -10.05 14.12
C VAL A 257 4.69 -8.67 13.51
N LYS A 258 5.91 -8.20 13.27
CA LYS A 258 6.14 -6.95 12.55
C LYS A 258 5.72 -7.14 11.11
N GLU A 259 4.82 -6.28 10.64
CA GLU A 259 4.46 -6.24 9.23
C GLU A 259 5.54 -5.49 8.45
N PRO A 260 5.96 -6.01 7.28
CA PRO A 260 6.80 -5.24 6.37
C PRO A 260 6.09 -3.95 5.96
N ASP A 261 6.74 -2.81 6.14
CA ASP A 261 6.20 -1.53 5.70
C ASP A 261 6.51 -1.31 4.21
N PHE A 262 5.50 -0.88 3.46
CA PHE A 262 5.61 -0.64 2.02
C PHE A 262 6.78 0.28 1.63
N LEU A 263 7.04 1.37 2.36
CA LEU A 263 8.15 2.27 2.05
C LEU A 263 9.51 1.63 2.31
N GLU A 264 9.61 0.78 3.35
CA GLU A 264 10.82 0.00 3.61
C GLU A 264 11.06 -1.05 2.52
N LEU A 265 10.00 -1.65 1.97
CA LEU A 265 10.12 -2.57 0.83
C LEU A 265 10.63 -1.85 -0.43
N LEU A 266 10.08 -0.67 -0.75
CA LEU A 266 10.58 0.16 -1.87
C LEU A 266 12.04 0.54 -1.67
N LYS A 267 12.41 0.99 -0.47
CA LYS A 267 13.79 1.34 -0.11
C LYS A 267 14.74 0.15 -0.24
N ALA A 268 14.28 -1.06 0.07
CA ALA A 268 15.02 -2.32 -0.10
C ALA A 268 15.20 -2.72 -1.58
N GLY A 269 14.50 -2.07 -2.51
CA GLY A 269 14.63 -2.26 -3.95
C GLY A 269 13.46 -2.99 -4.60
N LEU A 270 12.31 -3.09 -3.94
CA LEU A 270 11.08 -3.55 -4.57
C LEU A 270 10.71 -2.63 -5.74
N GLN A 271 10.45 -3.20 -6.91
CA GLN A 271 9.90 -2.49 -8.06
C GLN A 271 8.42 -2.84 -8.24
N LEU A 272 7.65 -1.89 -8.75
CA LEU A 272 6.27 -2.14 -9.17
C LEU A 272 6.21 -2.18 -10.69
N ASN A 273 5.48 -3.15 -11.24
CA ASN A 273 5.20 -3.25 -12.66
C ASN A 273 3.68 -3.20 -12.87
N ILE A 274 3.22 -2.53 -13.92
CA ILE A 274 1.80 -2.51 -14.29
C ILE A 274 1.57 -3.24 -15.62
N ALA A 275 0.70 -4.24 -15.57
CA ALA A 275 0.17 -4.96 -16.72
C ALA A 275 -1.22 -4.43 -17.08
N PHE A 276 -1.53 -4.35 -18.37
CA PHE A 276 -2.85 -3.95 -18.86
C PHE A 276 -3.57 -5.13 -19.50
N SER A 277 -4.85 -5.33 -19.18
CA SER A 277 -5.72 -6.28 -19.87
C SER A 277 -7.01 -5.60 -20.29
N VAL A 278 -7.23 -5.56 -21.60
CA VAL A 278 -8.33 -4.82 -22.23
C VAL A 278 -9.40 -5.78 -22.70
N ASP A 279 -10.63 -5.55 -22.26
CA ASP A 279 -11.81 -6.21 -22.79
C ASP A 279 -12.08 -5.76 -24.23
N PHE A 280 -12.21 -6.71 -25.14
CA PHE A 280 -12.61 -6.49 -26.54
C PHE A 280 -13.89 -7.25 -26.90
N THR A 281 -14.78 -7.43 -25.93
CA THR A 281 -16.04 -8.15 -26.13
C THR A 281 -17.06 -7.35 -26.92
N GLY A 282 -18.01 -8.06 -27.53
CA GLY A 282 -19.04 -7.48 -28.40
C GLY A 282 -20.00 -6.51 -27.71
N SER A 283 -20.12 -6.55 -26.38
CA SER A 283 -20.91 -5.59 -25.58
C SER A 283 -20.44 -4.14 -25.79
N ASN A 284 -19.15 -3.95 -26.07
CA ASN A 284 -18.56 -2.64 -26.28
C ASN A 284 -18.99 -1.94 -27.58
N LEU A 285 -19.69 -2.63 -28.49
CA LEU A 285 -19.97 -2.23 -29.87
C LEU A 285 -18.70 -2.07 -30.71
N GLU A 286 -18.80 -2.24 -32.03
CA GLU A 286 -17.64 -2.08 -32.93
C GLU A 286 -17.00 -0.69 -32.83
N ALA A 287 -15.67 -0.61 -32.85
CA ALA A 287 -14.92 0.61 -32.57
C ALA A 287 -15.20 1.80 -33.51
N LYS A 288 -15.72 1.55 -34.72
CA LYS A 288 -16.13 2.62 -35.66
C LYS A 288 -17.46 3.26 -35.28
N ASN A 289 -18.24 2.62 -34.41
CA ASN A 289 -19.48 3.16 -33.89
C ASN A 289 -19.16 4.30 -32.90
N PRO A 290 -19.67 5.53 -33.11
CA PRO A 290 -19.46 6.65 -32.18
C PRO A 290 -19.96 6.41 -30.74
N LYS A 291 -20.84 5.40 -30.54
CA LYS A 291 -21.32 4.98 -29.23
C LYS A 291 -20.48 3.86 -28.60
N SER A 292 -19.48 3.33 -29.31
CA SER A 292 -18.60 2.29 -28.79
C SER A 292 -17.75 2.85 -27.66
N LEU A 293 -17.51 2.03 -26.64
CA LEU A 293 -16.57 2.36 -25.57
C LEU A 293 -15.11 2.32 -26.05
N HIS A 294 -14.84 1.66 -27.19
CA HIS A 294 -13.55 1.70 -27.89
C HIS A 294 -13.45 2.82 -28.92
N PHE A 295 -14.47 3.67 -29.09
CA PHE A 295 -14.42 4.75 -30.08
C PHE A 295 -13.24 5.69 -29.78
N TYR A 296 -12.34 5.83 -30.74
CA TYR A 296 -11.17 6.71 -30.61
C TYR A 296 -11.49 8.10 -31.15
N HIS A 297 -11.58 9.09 -30.26
CA HIS A 297 -11.77 10.49 -30.64
C HIS A 297 -10.43 11.25 -30.62
N PRO A 298 -10.13 12.11 -31.62
CA PRO A 298 -8.81 12.77 -31.73
C PRO A 298 -8.40 13.64 -30.53
N THR A 299 -9.38 14.18 -29.79
CA THR A 299 -9.13 15.10 -28.67
C THR A 299 -9.64 14.60 -27.33
N GLN A 300 -10.36 13.47 -27.30
CA GLN A 300 -10.95 12.96 -26.08
C GLN A 300 -10.62 11.47 -25.95
N PRO A 301 -9.76 11.08 -24.99
CA PRO A 301 -9.49 9.68 -24.75
C PRO A 301 -10.78 8.97 -24.31
N ASN A 302 -10.99 7.75 -24.80
CA ASN A 302 -12.08 6.92 -24.29
C ASN A 302 -11.77 6.39 -22.89
N GLN A 303 -12.74 5.71 -22.28
CA GLN A 303 -12.65 5.25 -20.90
C GLN A 303 -11.52 4.23 -20.65
N TYR A 304 -11.21 3.37 -21.63
CA TYR A 304 -10.05 2.49 -21.57
C TYR A 304 -8.73 3.28 -21.53
N ILE A 305 -8.54 4.26 -22.42
CA ILE A 305 -7.34 5.09 -22.46
C ILE A 305 -7.19 5.91 -21.18
N GLN A 306 -8.29 6.52 -20.70
CA GLN A 306 -8.30 7.28 -19.45
C GLN A 306 -7.88 6.41 -18.26
N SER A 307 -8.37 5.16 -18.18
CA SER A 307 -8.01 4.22 -17.10
C SER A 307 -6.53 3.84 -17.14
N MET A 308 -6.02 3.51 -18.34
CA MET A 308 -4.59 3.21 -18.53
C MET A 308 -3.72 4.40 -18.12
N LEU A 309 -4.08 5.62 -18.51
CA LEU A 309 -3.33 6.84 -18.17
C LEU A 309 -3.38 7.15 -16.67
N ALA A 310 -4.54 7.03 -16.02
CA ALA A 310 -4.71 7.36 -14.61
C ALA A 310 -3.78 6.52 -13.72
N VAL A 311 -3.77 5.20 -13.92
CA VAL A 311 -2.95 4.31 -13.08
C VAL A 311 -1.47 4.39 -13.45
N SER A 312 -1.15 4.43 -14.75
CA SER A 312 0.25 4.51 -15.20
C SER A 312 0.94 5.80 -14.78
N GLU A 313 0.24 6.93 -14.68
CA GLU A 313 0.83 8.21 -14.27
C GLU A 313 1.56 8.09 -12.92
N VAL A 314 0.99 7.29 -12.02
CA VAL A 314 1.49 7.04 -10.66
C VAL A 314 2.46 5.85 -10.63
N VAL A 315 2.05 4.68 -11.13
CA VAL A 315 2.83 3.44 -10.96
C VAL A 315 4.17 3.48 -11.71
N GLN A 316 4.26 4.17 -12.85
CA GLN A 316 5.50 4.28 -13.63
C GLN A 316 6.67 4.96 -12.89
N GLU A 317 6.42 5.62 -11.75
CA GLU A 317 7.48 6.19 -10.91
C GLU A 317 8.25 5.11 -10.13
N TYR A 318 7.62 3.95 -9.96
CA TYR A 318 8.12 2.78 -9.23
C TYR A 318 8.56 1.64 -10.17
N ASP A 319 8.37 1.83 -11.47
CA ASP A 319 8.82 0.96 -12.55
C ASP A 319 10.15 1.51 -13.12
N SER A 320 11.18 0.67 -13.12
CA SER A 320 12.52 1.08 -13.56
C SER A 320 12.73 1.03 -15.07
N ASP A 321 12.04 0.12 -15.78
CA ASP A 321 12.21 -0.08 -17.23
C ASP A 321 11.10 0.58 -18.05
N ARG A 322 9.94 0.87 -17.43
CA ARG A 322 8.77 1.49 -18.07
C ARG A 322 8.30 0.70 -19.29
N GLN A 323 8.40 -0.63 -19.19
CA GLN A 323 7.90 -1.57 -20.17
C GLN A 323 6.63 -2.24 -19.65
N PHE A 324 5.53 -1.98 -20.33
CA PHE A 324 4.22 -2.41 -19.88
C PHE A 324 3.80 -3.67 -20.63
N PRO A 325 3.58 -4.80 -19.96
CA PRO A 325 2.97 -5.97 -20.59
C PRO A 325 1.48 -5.69 -20.85
N CYS A 326 1.09 -5.73 -22.12
CA CYS A 326 -0.26 -5.39 -22.56
C CYS A 326 -0.96 -6.59 -23.19
N PHE A 327 -2.18 -6.85 -22.74
CA PHE A 327 -3.00 -7.99 -23.14
C PHE A 327 -4.41 -7.55 -23.54
N GLY A 328 -5.10 -8.43 -24.26
CA GLY A 328 -6.52 -8.33 -24.53
C GLY A 328 -7.23 -9.67 -24.34
N PHE A 329 -8.55 -9.61 -24.22
CA PHE A 329 -9.42 -10.79 -24.13
C PHE A 329 -10.78 -10.55 -24.79
N GLY A 330 -11.47 -11.63 -25.15
CA GLY A 330 -12.84 -11.58 -25.67
C GLY A 330 -12.95 -11.21 -27.15
N ALA A 331 -11.91 -11.45 -27.95
CA ALA A 331 -11.90 -11.12 -29.39
C ALA A 331 -11.51 -12.31 -30.28
N MET A 332 -11.94 -12.25 -31.54
CA MET A 332 -11.39 -13.10 -32.60
C MET A 332 -10.21 -12.37 -33.26
N LEU A 333 -9.03 -12.96 -33.16
CA LEU A 333 -7.81 -12.46 -33.78
C LEU A 333 -7.79 -12.72 -35.29
N PRO A 334 -7.00 -11.96 -36.08
CA PRO A 334 -6.81 -12.22 -37.50
C PRO A 334 -6.45 -13.69 -37.78
N GLY A 335 -7.26 -14.36 -38.60
CA GLY A 335 -7.05 -15.76 -38.97
C GLY A 335 -7.48 -16.80 -37.94
N SER A 336 -7.91 -16.39 -36.73
CA SER A 336 -8.43 -17.32 -35.72
C SER A 336 -9.88 -17.72 -36.04
N LYS A 337 -10.22 -18.97 -35.72
CA LYS A 337 -11.59 -19.51 -35.85
C LYS A 337 -12.37 -19.48 -34.53
N GLU A 338 -11.69 -19.18 -33.43
CA GLU A 338 -12.24 -19.23 -32.08
C GLU A 338 -11.97 -17.93 -31.34
N ALA A 339 -12.74 -17.71 -30.27
CA ALA A 339 -12.54 -16.59 -29.36
C ALA A 339 -11.21 -16.73 -28.63
N ASN A 340 -10.47 -15.63 -28.48
CA ASN A 340 -9.23 -15.57 -27.72
C ASN A 340 -9.50 -14.80 -26.43
N HIS A 341 -9.30 -15.46 -25.29
CA HIS A 341 -9.52 -14.87 -23.95
C HIS A 341 -8.22 -14.45 -23.26
N PHE A 342 -7.10 -14.52 -23.98
CA PHE A 342 -5.81 -13.96 -23.58
C PHE A 342 -4.91 -13.87 -24.81
N PHE A 343 -4.51 -12.66 -25.19
CA PHE A 343 -3.57 -12.41 -26.29
C PHE A 343 -2.75 -11.15 -26.05
N HIS A 344 -1.57 -11.05 -26.66
CA HIS A 344 -0.74 -9.85 -26.57
C HIS A 344 -1.37 -8.72 -27.36
N LEU A 345 -1.48 -7.53 -26.76
CA LEU A 345 -2.14 -6.38 -27.39
C LEU A 345 -1.49 -6.00 -28.72
N ASN A 346 -0.16 -6.14 -28.84
CA ASN A 346 0.57 -5.86 -30.08
C ASN A 346 0.51 -6.97 -31.14
N LEU A 347 -0.24 -8.05 -30.89
CA LEU A 347 -0.36 -9.24 -31.75
C LEU A 347 0.98 -9.91 -32.11
N GLY A 348 2.04 -9.58 -31.37
CA GLY A 348 3.39 -10.09 -31.54
C GLY A 348 3.76 -11.13 -30.48
N PRO A 349 4.98 -11.67 -30.54
CA PRO A 349 5.45 -12.69 -29.60
C PRO A 349 5.78 -12.16 -28.20
N ASN A 350 6.00 -10.85 -28.04
CA ASN A 350 6.41 -10.22 -26.79
C ASN A 350 5.32 -9.23 -26.32
N PRO A 351 4.73 -9.36 -25.12
CA PRO A 351 3.67 -8.48 -24.66
C PRO A 351 4.14 -7.09 -24.20
N TYR A 352 5.45 -6.88 -24.00
CA TYR A 352 5.98 -5.66 -23.41
C TYR A 352 6.06 -4.51 -24.42
N ILE A 353 5.53 -3.35 -24.03
CA ILE A 353 5.49 -2.12 -24.84
C ILE A 353 6.14 -0.98 -24.03
N SER A 354 7.11 -0.27 -24.62
CA SER A 354 7.87 0.77 -23.92
C SER A 354 7.16 2.14 -24.02
N GLY A 355 6.73 2.66 -22.86
CA GLY A 355 6.09 3.97 -22.75
C GLY A 355 4.60 4.00 -23.07
N MET A 356 3.84 4.81 -22.32
CA MET A 356 2.38 4.87 -22.43
C MET A 356 1.86 5.36 -23.77
N GLN A 357 2.60 6.24 -24.47
CA GLN A 357 2.20 6.65 -25.81
C GLN A 357 2.19 5.46 -26.78
N ALA A 358 3.20 4.60 -26.72
CA ALA A 358 3.26 3.40 -27.55
C ALA A 358 2.17 2.38 -27.18
N VAL A 359 1.81 2.28 -25.89
CA VAL A 359 0.68 1.46 -25.43
C VAL A 359 -0.63 1.94 -26.06
N ILE A 360 -0.89 3.25 -26.03
CA ILE A 360 -2.10 3.85 -26.62
C ILE A 360 -2.11 3.65 -28.14
N ASP A 361 -0.99 3.93 -28.81
CA ASP A 361 -0.88 3.78 -30.27
C ASP A 361 -1.14 2.31 -30.68
N THR A 362 -0.59 1.36 -29.92
CA THR A 362 -0.83 -0.07 -30.14
C THR A 362 -2.28 -0.45 -29.91
N TYR A 363 -2.89 0.00 -28.80
CA TYR A 363 -4.31 -0.21 -28.52
C TYR A 363 -5.19 0.28 -29.69
N VAL A 364 -4.97 1.51 -30.16
CA VAL A 364 -5.73 2.10 -31.27
C VAL A 364 -5.56 1.29 -32.56
N GLN A 365 -4.35 0.79 -32.84
CA GLN A 365 -4.09 -0.04 -34.01
C GLN A 365 -4.76 -1.41 -33.91
N THR A 366 -4.67 -2.07 -32.76
CA THR A 366 -5.19 -3.43 -32.55
C THR A 366 -6.71 -3.48 -32.61
N VAL A 367 -7.37 -2.47 -32.05
CA VAL A 367 -8.82 -2.28 -32.12
C VAL A 367 -9.37 -2.33 -33.56
N GLN A 368 -8.58 -1.88 -34.55
CA GLN A 368 -8.98 -1.89 -35.97
C GLN A 368 -8.72 -3.23 -36.68
N GLN A 369 -7.97 -4.14 -36.06
CA GLN A 369 -7.52 -5.39 -36.67
C GLN A 369 -8.29 -6.61 -36.16
N ILE A 370 -8.85 -6.54 -34.95
CA ILE A 370 -9.57 -7.65 -34.31
C ILE A 370 -11.08 -7.51 -34.49
N ARG A 371 -11.79 -8.63 -34.33
CA ARG A 371 -13.26 -8.64 -34.26
C ARG A 371 -13.71 -8.89 -32.84
N PHE A 372 -14.51 -7.98 -32.29
CA PHE A 372 -15.05 -8.11 -30.94
C PHE A 372 -15.98 -9.32 -30.82
N TYR A 373 -15.86 -10.07 -29.73
CA TYR A 373 -16.56 -11.34 -29.55
C TYR A 373 -16.90 -11.61 -28.07
N GLY A 374 -17.04 -12.85 -27.61
CA GLY A 374 -17.26 -13.17 -26.20
C GLY A 374 -17.00 -14.64 -25.93
N PRO A 375 -17.18 -15.11 -24.68
CA PRO A 375 -17.59 -14.38 -23.47
C PRO A 375 -16.51 -13.49 -22.83
N THR A 376 -16.89 -12.80 -21.74
CA THR A 376 -16.03 -11.98 -20.88
C THR A 376 -15.38 -12.87 -19.81
N ASN A 377 -14.13 -13.29 -20.03
CA ASN A 377 -13.43 -14.26 -19.19
C ASN A 377 -12.13 -13.69 -18.62
N PHE A 378 -11.99 -13.64 -17.29
CA PHE A 378 -10.81 -13.07 -16.62
C PHE A 378 -9.79 -14.11 -16.19
N ALA A 379 -10.21 -15.34 -15.93
CA ALA A 379 -9.35 -16.38 -15.38
C ALA A 379 -8.06 -16.59 -16.20
N PRO A 380 -8.10 -16.63 -17.56
CA PRO A 380 -6.89 -16.80 -18.36
C PRO A 380 -5.87 -15.68 -18.15
N THR A 381 -6.32 -14.43 -18.08
CA THR A 381 -5.44 -13.27 -17.85
C THR A 381 -4.81 -13.35 -16.46
N ILE A 382 -5.62 -13.59 -15.43
CA ILE A 382 -5.15 -13.65 -14.02
C ILE A 382 -4.11 -14.76 -13.85
N GLN A 383 -4.37 -15.95 -14.41
CA GLN A 383 -3.46 -17.09 -14.33
C GLN A 383 -2.11 -16.78 -15.02
N ASN A 384 -2.14 -16.26 -16.25
CA ASN A 384 -0.91 -16.00 -17.00
C ASN A 384 -0.05 -14.90 -16.35
N VAL A 385 -0.66 -13.79 -15.94
CA VAL A 385 0.09 -12.65 -15.36
C VAL A 385 0.61 -12.99 -13.97
N SER A 386 -0.18 -13.67 -13.12
CA SER A 386 0.30 -14.12 -11.80
C SER A 386 1.45 -15.14 -11.90
N ASN A 387 1.42 -16.04 -12.90
CA ASN A 387 2.52 -16.96 -13.18
C ASN A 387 3.79 -16.23 -13.63
N GLY A 388 3.66 -15.18 -14.43
CA GLY A 388 4.78 -14.29 -14.78
C GLY A 388 5.33 -13.56 -13.56
N ALA A 389 4.46 -13.05 -12.69
CA ALA A 389 4.85 -12.34 -11.47
C ALA A 389 5.68 -13.22 -10.52
N ARG A 390 5.34 -14.51 -10.35
CA ARG A 390 6.13 -15.46 -9.55
C ARG A 390 7.56 -15.64 -10.05
N GLN A 391 7.79 -15.42 -11.34
CA GLN A 391 9.09 -15.61 -11.97
C GLN A 391 9.95 -14.35 -11.95
N ALA A 392 9.40 -13.19 -11.55
CA ALA A 392 10.10 -11.90 -11.57
C ALA A 392 10.57 -11.51 -10.15
N PRO A 393 11.77 -11.93 -9.69
CA PRO A 393 12.26 -11.61 -8.35
C PRO A 393 12.44 -10.09 -8.19
N GLY A 394 12.01 -9.55 -7.04
CA GLY A 394 12.13 -8.12 -6.77
C GLY A 394 11.05 -7.25 -7.43
N VAL A 395 10.13 -7.83 -8.20
CA VAL A 395 9.05 -7.11 -8.88
C VAL A 395 7.69 -7.53 -8.31
N TYR A 396 6.86 -6.55 -8.00
CA TYR A 396 5.45 -6.74 -7.68
C TYR A 396 4.58 -6.26 -8.84
N THR A 397 3.75 -7.16 -9.37
CA THR A 397 2.96 -6.88 -10.57
C THR A 397 1.54 -6.48 -10.21
N ILE A 398 1.08 -5.37 -10.77
CA ILE A 398 -0.29 -4.87 -10.67
C ILE A 398 -0.95 -5.10 -12.04
N LEU A 399 -2.00 -5.92 -12.10
CA LEU A 399 -2.77 -6.13 -13.31
C LEU A 399 -3.99 -5.21 -13.34
N LEU A 400 -4.08 -4.30 -14.29
CA LEU A 400 -5.26 -3.50 -14.56
C LEU A 400 -6.15 -4.19 -15.61
N ILE A 401 -7.26 -4.77 -15.17
CA ILE A 401 -8.33 -5.31 -16.02
C ILE A 401 -9.36 -4.21 -16.25
N MET A 402 -9.68 -3.92 -17.51
CA MET A 402 -10.74 -2.98 -17.88
C MET A 402 -11.83 -3.75 -18.61
N THR A 403 -13.08 -3.62 -18.17
CA THR A 403 -14.25 -4.38 -18.67
C THR A 403 -15.48 -3.50 -18.81
N ASP A 404 -16.34 -3.76 -19.78
CA ASP A 404 -17.62 -3.04 -19.91
C ASP A 404 -18.84 -3.79 -19.37
N GLY A 405 -18.65 -5.01 -18.89
CA GLY A 405 -19.74 -5.88 -18.48
C GLY A 405 -19.36 -6.95 -17.47
N GLU A 406 -20.33 -7.81 -17.19
CA GLU A 406 -20.24 -8.89 -16.20
C GLU A 406 -19.27 -10.00 -16.60
N ILE A 407 -18.63 -10.60 -15.61
CA ILE A 407 -17.77 -11.77 -15.78
C ILE A 407 -18.63 -13.00 -16.07
N THR A 408 -18.29 -13.73 -17.13
CA THR A 408 -18.98 -14.98 -17.48
C THR A 408 -18.37 -16.19 -16.76
N ASP A 409 -17.06 -16.18 -16.51
CA ASP A 409 -16.30 -17.26 -15.86
C ASP A 409 -16.07 -17.00 -14.35
N MET A 410 -17.12 -16.59 -13.62
CA MET A 410 -16.98 -16.15 -12.22
C MET A 410 -16.30 -17.20 -11.32
N THR A 411 -16.70 -18.47 -11.41
CA THR A 411 -16.09 -19.56 -10.63
C THR A 411 -14.61 -19.72 -10.94
N ASP A 412 -14.24 -19.75 -12.22
CA ASP A 412 -12.84 -19.91 -12.66
C ASP A 412 -12.00 -18.68 -12.29
N THR A 413 -12.61 -17.49 -12.31
CA THR A 413 -12.00 -16.23 -11.88
C THR A 413 -11.71 -16.24 -10.38
N ILE A 414 -12.65 -16.67 -9.55
CA ILE A 414 -12.44 -16.84 -8.10
C ILE A 414 -11.33 -17.86 -7.85
N ASP A 415 -11.33 -18.98 -8.56
CA ASP A 415 -10.28 -20.00 -8.44
C ASP A 415 -8.90 -19.45 -8.82
N ALA A 416 -8.81 -18.66 -9.89
CA ALA A 416 -7.59 -18.01 -10.33
C ALA A 416 -7.08 -16.97 -9.31
N ILE A 417 -7.98 -16.18 -8.71
CA ILE A 417 -7.65 -15.20 -7.66
C ILE A 417 -7.10 -15.90 -6.42
N VAL A 418 -7.81 -16.92 -5.91
CA VAL A 418 -7.39 -17.70 -4.74
C VAL A 418 -6.07 -18.43 -5.00
N GLN A 419 -5.85 -18.90 -6.24
CA GLN A 419 -4.58 -19.50 -6.64
C GLN A 419 -3.45 -18.46 -6.74
N ALA A 420 -3.73 -17.19 -7.04
CA ALA A 420 -2.74 -16.13 -7.16
C ALA A 420 -2.34 -15.47 -5.82
N ASP A 421 -2.99 -15.82 -4.71
CA ASP A 421 -2.80 -15.15 -3.42
C ASP A 421 -1.39 -15.32 -2.79
N ASP A 422 -0.52 -16.23 -3.27
CA ASP A 422 0.92 -16.28 -2.94
C ASP A 422 1.79 -15.35 -3.79
N ALA A 423 1.38 -15.04 -5.01
CA ALA A 423 2.22 -14.35 -5.98
C ALA A 423 2.47 -12.88 -5.58
N PRO A 424 3.58 -12.24 -5.99
CA PRO A 424 3.80 -10.79 -5.84
C PRO A 424 2.88 -10.02 -6.80
N PHE A 425 1.58 -10.04 -6.51
CA PHE A 425 0.53 -9.76 -7.47
C PHE A 425 -0.71 -9.13 -6.83
N SER A 426 -1.24 -8.11 -7.50
CA SER A 426 -2.54 -7.47 -7.24
C SER A 426 -3.30 -7.27 -8.55
N ILE A 427 -4.62 -7.18 -8.46
CA ILE A 427 -5.55 -7.00 -9.56
C ILE A 427 -6.36 -5.73 -9.29
N LEU A 428 -6.37 -4.83 -10.26
CA LEU A 428 -7.24 -3.67 -10.30
C LEU A 428 -8.28 -3.92 -11.40
N ILE A 429 -9.56 -3.80 -11.07
CA ILE A 429 -10.65 -3.96 -12.03
C ILE A 429 -11.36 -2.62 -12.20
N VAL A 430 -11.39 -2.11 -13.43
CA VAL A 430 -12.12 -0.89 -13.78
C VAL A 430 -13.32 -1.24 -14.63
N GLY A 431 -14.51 -0.95 -14.11
CA GLY A 431 -15.77 -1.06 -14.86
C GLY A 431 -16.00 0.18 -15.73
N VAL A 432 -15.92 0.03 -17.05
CA VAL A 432 -16.21 1.10 -18.03
C VAL A 432 -17.66 1.04 -18.51
N GLY A 433 -18.22 2.19 -18.89
CA GLY A 433 -19.61 2.29 -19.33
C GLY A 433 -20.60 2.26 -18.17
N PHE A 434 -21.79 1.69 -18.44
CA PHE A 434 -22.95 1.79 -17.56
C PHE A 434 -23.59 0.43 -17.22
N ALA A 435 -22.91 -0.69 -17.47
CA ALA A 435 -23.41 -2.01 -17.11
C ALA A 435 -23.64 -2.17 -15.59
N ASP A 436 -24.27 -3.26 -15.18
CA ASP A 436 -24.31 -3.65 -13.77
C ASP A 436 -22.96 -4.28 -13.38
N PHE A 437 -22.37 -3.83 -12.27
CA PHE A 437 -21.10 -4.33 -11.75
C PHE A 437 -21.23 -4.94 -10.36
N SER A 438 -22.46 -5.23 -9.91
CA SER A 438 -22.71 -5.86 -8.60
C SER A 438 -21.97 -7.19 -8.40
N SER A 439 -21.71 -7.93 -9.47
CA SER A 439 -20.89 -9.15 -9.46
C SER A 439 -19.40 -8.89 -9.22
N MET A 440 -18.89 -7.71 -9.58
CA MET A 440 -17.49 -7.31 -9.37
C MET A 440 -17.22 -6.94 -7.91
N GLU A 441 -18.19 -6.35 -7.22
CA GLU A 441 -18.11 -6.05 -5.78
C GLU A 441 -17.91 -7.32 -4.94
N GLN A 442 -18.34 -8.49 -5.45
CA GLN A 442 -18.11 -9.78 -4.79
C GLN A 442 -16.63 -10.18 -4.82
N LEU A 443 -15.87 -9.73 -5.82
CA LEU A 443 -14.44 -10.00 -5.94
C LEU A 443 -13.61 -9.10 -5.03
N ASP A 444 -14.13 -7.93 -4.67
CA ASP A 444 -13.44 -6.85 -3.95
C ASP A 444 -13.09 -7.18 -2.48
N CYS A 445 -13.44 -8.36 -1.96
CA CYS A 445 -13.03 -8.93 -0.64
C CYS A 445 -13.11 -8.05 0.63
N ASP A 446 -13.56 -6.80 0.58
CA ASP A 446 -13.66 -5.90 1.74
C ASP A 446 -14.51 -6.47 2.88
N ASN A 447 -15.44 -7.37 2.54
CA ASN A 447 -16.40 -7.98 3.45
C ASN A 447 -16.12 -9.46 3.75
N GLY A 448 -14.97 -10.02 3.35
CA GLY A 448 -14.67 -11.43 3.62
C GLY A 448 -13.51 -12.01 2.82
N ALA A 449 -13.43 -13.34 2.76
CA ALA A 449 -12.43 -14.04 1.99
C ALA A 449 -13.08 -14.84 0.86
N LEU A 450 -12.52 -14.76 -0.34
CA LEU A 450 -12.93 -15.60 -1.47
C LEU A 450 -12.65 -17.06 -1.19
N LYS A 451 -13.57 -17.93 -1.60
CA LYS A 451 -13.47 -19.38 -1.46
C LYS A 451 -13.53 -20.04 -2.83
N ALA A 452 -12.45 -20.72 -3.20
CA ALA A 452 -12.34 -21.49 -4.43
C ALA A 452 -13.27 -22.71 -4.44
N SER A 453 -13.53 -23.24 -5.63
CA SER A 453 -14.34 -24.44 -5.89
C SER A 453 -13.83 -25.68 -5.14
N ASN A 454 -12.52 -25.77 -4.93
CA ASN A 454 -11.86 -26.85 -4.16
C ASN A 454 -11.94 -26.67 -2.63
N GLY A 455 -12.59 -25.60 -2.15
CA GLY A 455 -12.76 -25.30 -0.73
C GLY A 455 -11.65 -24.46 -0.10
N ARG A 456 -10.55 -24.17 -0.81
CA ARG A 456 -9.49 -23.28 -0.32
C ARG A 456 -10.01 -21.85 -0.19
N VAL A 457 -9.67 -21.20 0.91
CA VAL A 457 -9.99 -19.79 1.16
C VAL A 457 -8.75 -18.94 0.88
N SER A 458 -8.95 -17.79 0.26
CA SER A 458 -7.90 -16.78 0.03
C SER A 458 -7.26 -16.34 1.36
N ARG A 459 -5.93 -16.21 1.34
CA ARG A 459 -5.13 -15.85 2.53
C ARG A 459 -4.96 -14.35 2.69
N ARG A 460 -5.10 -13.60 1.58
CA ARG A 460 -5.06 -12.15 1.54
C ARG A 460 -5.99 -11.68 0.43
N ASP A 461 -6.51 -10.47 0.58
CA ASP A 461 -7.13 -9.76 -0.51
C ASP A 461 -6.07 -9.24 -1.50
N ILE A 462 -6.41 -9.31 -2.79
CA ILE A 462 -5.56 -8.94 -3.92
C ILE A 462 -6.33 -8.15 -5.00
N VAL A 463 -7.63 -7.92 -4.83
CA VAL A 463 -8.50 -7.33 -5.86
C VAL A 463 -8.98 -5.97 -5.36
N GLN A 464 -8.92 -4.95 -6.22
CA GLN A 464 -9.65 -3.71 -6.01
C GLN A 464 -10.57 -3.47 -7.20
N PHE A 465 -11.85 -3.25 -6.95
CA PHE A 465 -12.81 -2.84 -7.98
C PHE A 465 -13.15 -1.35 -7.88
N VAL A 466 -13.23 -0.67 -9.03
CA VAL A 466 -13.72 0.71 -9.12
C VAL A 466 -14.57 0.90 -10.38
N PRO A 467 -15.84 1.33 -10.27
CA PRO A 467 -16.65 1.69 -11.42
C PRO A 467 -16.25 3.10 -11.93
N MET A 468 -15.85 3.20 -13.19
CA MET A 468 -15.36 4.44 -13.77
C MET A 468 -16.43 5.56 -13.79
N ARG A 469 -17.71 5.18 -13.85
CA ARG A 469 -18.83 6.15 -13.89
C ARG A 469 -18.82 7.13 -12.71
N ASP A 470 -18.30 6.71 -11.55
CA ASP A 470 -18.23 7.52 -10.32
C ASP A 470 -17.22 8.68 -10.42
N PHE A 471 -16.37 8.66 -11.46
CA PHE A 471 -15.29 9.61 -11.71
C PHE A 471 -15.50 10.46 -12.96
N SER A 472 -16.64 10.31 -13.66
CA SER A 472 -16.91 10.99 -14.94
C SER A 472 -16.79 12.53 -14.89
N ASN A 473 -17.01 13.13 -13.71
CA ASN A 473 -16.90 14.58 -13.48
C ASN A 473 -15.79 14.94 -12.47
N ARG A 474 -14.88 14.00 -12.18
CA ARG A 474 -13.78 14.18 -11.23
C ARG A 474 -12.45 14.31 -11.96
N PRO A 475 -11.44 14.96 -11.36
CA PRO A 475 -10.09 14.96 -11.90
C PRO A 475 -9.55 13.52 -12.05
N GLY A 476 -8.77 13.27 -13.10
CA GLY A 476 -8.12 11.96 -13.32
C GLY A 476 -7.37 11.38 -12.12
N PRO A 477 -6.64 12.20 -11.32
CA PRO A 477 -6.01 11.73 -10.09
C PRO A 477 -6.94 11.09 -9.07
N ASP A 478 -8.24 11.42 -9.06
CA ASP A 478 -9.20 10.80 -8.13
C ASP A 478 -9.45 9.33 -8.49
N LEU A 479 -9.46 9.00 -9.79
CA LEU A 479 -9.60 7.61 -10.26
C LEU A 479 -8.37 6.79 -9.88
N ALA A 480 -7.17 7.35 -10.10
CA ALA A 480 -5.91 6.74 -9.68
C ALA A 480 -5.89 6.52 -8.16
N ALA A 481 -6.33 7.53 -7.40
CA ALA A 481 -6.40 7.46 -5.95
C ALA A 481 -7.28 6.30 -5.45
N ALA A 482 -8.47 6.13 -6.05
CA ALA A 482 -9.38 5.05 -5.69
C ALA A 482 -8.82 3.67 -6.06
N LEU A 483 -8.26 3.52 -7.27
CA LEU A 483 -7.71 2.25 -7.73
C LEU A 483 -6.47 1.81 -6.95
N LEU A 484 -5.62 2.75 -6.57
CA LEU A 484 -4.32 2.46 -5.95
C LEU A 484 -4.35 2.46 -4.42
N ALA A 485 -5.49 2.78 -3.80
CA ALA A 485 -5.63 2.97 -2.36
C ALA A 485 -5.11 1.77 -1.54
N GLU A 486 -5.36 0.55 -2.01
CA GLU A 486 -5.10 -0.67 -1.25
C GLU A 486 -3.78 -1.35 -1.58
N ILE A 487 -3.14 -0.96 -2.68
CA ILE A 487 -1.89 -1.58 -3.15
C ILE A 487 -0.80 -1.60 -2.06
N PRO A 488 -0.52 -0.52 -1.31
CA PRO A 488 0.50 -0.58 -0.25
C PRO A 488 0.21 -1.66 0.80
N THR A 489 -1.05 -1.84 1.18
CA THR A 489 -1.49 -2.85 2.15
C THR A 489 -1.39 -4.25 1.55
N GLN A 490 -1.84 -4.45 0.31
CA GLN A 490 -1.76 -5.74 -0.38
C GLN A 490 -0.31 -6.20 -0.58
N VAL A 491 0.61 -5.28 -0.91
CA VAL A 491 2.06 -5.54 -1.00
C VAL A 491 2.62 -5.95 0.37
N SER A 492 2.28 -5.22 1.43
CA SER A 492 2.76 -5.48 2.80
C SER A 492 2.29 -6.85 3.30
N LYS A 493 1.02 -7.21 3.07
CA LYS A 493 0.46 -8.54 3.39
C LYS A 493 1.17 -9.66 2.61
N TRP A 494 1.41 -9.47 1.32
CA TRP A 494 2.17 -10.43 0.52
C TRP A 494 3.60 -10.64 1.06
N ALA A 495 4.30 -9.54 1.39
CA ALA A 495 5.66 -9.58 1.92
C ALA A 495 5.73 -10.31 3.27
N MET A 496 4.72 -10.14 4.14
CA MET A 496 4.61 -10.85 5.41
C MET A 496 4.49 -12.37 5.22
N MET A 497 3.76 -12.81 4.19
CA MET A 497 3.60 -14.23 3.87
C MET A 497 4.82 -14.83 3.15
N ASN A 498 5.68 -14.00 2.56
CA ASN A 498 6.81 -14.44 1.72
C ASN A 498 8.14 -13.82 2.18
N PRO A 499 8.57 -14.04 3.45
CA PRO A 499 9.75 -13.37 4.01
C PRO A 499 11.05 -13.71 3.27
N GLU A 500 11.16 -14.90 2.68
CA GLU A 500 12.33 -15.30 1.89
C GLU A 500 12.44 -14.53 0.57
N ALA A 501 11.31 -14.21 -0.08
CA ALA A 501 11.31 -13.38 -1.29
C ALA A 501 11.77 -11.95 -0.97
N VAL A 502 11.34 -11.41 0.18
CA VAL A 502 11.75 -10.07 0.63
C VAL A 502 13.25 -9.99 0.91
N LYS A 503 13.86 -11.05 1.45
CA LYS A 503 15.32 -11.10 1.68
C LYS A 503 16.14 -11.05 0.39
N GLN A 504 15.55 -11.43 -0.75
CA GLN A 504 16.21 -11.39 -2.05
C GLN A 504 16.22 -9.98 -2.66
N PHE A 505 15.46 -9.03 -2.10
CA PHE A 505 15.48 -7.64 -2.55
C PHE A 505 16.88 -7.05 -2.34
N GLY A 506 17.52 -6.66 -3.45
CA GLY A 506 18.89 -6.15 -3.48
C GLY A 506 19.95 -7.10 -4.05
N ALA A 507 19.61 -8.37 -4.33
CA ALA A 507 20.38 -9.24 -5.22
C ALA A 507 19.89 -8.98 -6.66
N ALA A 508 20.68 -8.26 -7.44
CA ALA A 508 20.31 -7.83 -8.78
C ALA A 508 19.94 -9.01 -9.70
N SER A 509 18.80 -8.90 -10.38
CA SER A 509 18.66 -9.35 -11.76
C SER A 509 17.52 -8.59 -12.43
N ALA A 510 17.78 -8.09 -13.64
CA ALA A 510 16.78 -7.60 -14.58
C ALA A 510 15.56 -8.55 -14.67
N PRO A 511 14.38 -8.07 -15.12
CA PRO A 511 13.24 -8.95 -15.31
C PRO A 511 13.66 -10.16 -16.15
N PRO A 512 13.41 -11.39 -15.68
CA PRO A 512 13.67 -12.55 -16.51
C PRO A 512 12.73 -12.48 -17.71
N ALA A 513 13.30 -12.58 -18.90
CA ALA A 513 12.55 -12.97 -20.09
C ALA A 513 11.93 -14.34 -19.79
N VAL A 514 10.62 -14.37 -19.50
CA VAL A 514 9.92 -15.63 -19.33
C VAL A 514 9.91 -16.35 -20.67
N VAL A 515 10.49 -17.55 -20.63
CA VAL A 515 10.67 -18.47 -21.75
C VAL A 515 9.32 -18.79 -22.37
N THR A 516 9.15 -18.48 -23.65
CA THR A 516 8.08 -19.01 -24.47
C THR A 516 8.25 -20.53 -24.54
N GLN A 517 7.28 -21.30 -24.04
CA GLN A 517 7.19 -22.70 -24.42
C GLN A 517 6.87 -22.72 -25.92
N SER A 518 7.89 -22.97 -26.73
CA SER A 518 7.72 -23.43 -28.10
C SER A 518 6.90 -24.71 -28.04
N ALA A 519 5.71 -24.70 -28.65
CA ALA A 519 5.00 -25.91 -29.00
C ALA A 519 5.94 -26.76 -29.86
N ASN A 520 6.50 -27.81 -29.27
CA ASN A 520 7.25 -28.82 -30.01
C ASN A 520 6.30 -29.49 -30.99
N GLY A 521 6.61 -29.36 -32.27
CA GLY A 521 6.06 -30.22 -33.30
C GLY A 521 6.39 -31.67 -33.01
N SER A 522 5.45 -32.54 -33.33
CA SER A 522 5.71 -33.95 -33.57
C SER A 522 5.01 -34.35 -34.87
N ALA A 523 5.86 -34.65 -35.85
CA ALA A 523 5.73 -35.51 -37.04
C ALA A 523 4.42 -35.48 -37.85
#